data_AF-K1XC52-F1
#
_entry.id   AF-K1XC52-F1
#
_cell.length_a   1.000
_cell.length_b   1.000
_cell.length_c   1.000
_cell.angle_alpha   90.00
_cell.angle_beta   90.00
_cell.angle_gamma   90.00
#
_symmetry.space_group_name_H-M   'P 1'
#
loop_
_entity.id
_entity.type
_entity.pdbx_description
1 polymer ?
#
loop_
_entity_poly.entity_id
_entity_poly.type
_entity_poly.pdbx_seq_one_letter_code
_entity_poly.pdbx_strand_id
1 'polypeptide(L)'
;MAAWIPFNQREPAWWVFHYKYQCRVRNIQTMSADYIRHFGMPTSGSPSHDAEMANELVVRMLTISEMADYFKQGVTVGVINYADTKDIYEKITDHLNAWKKVISDSFHIRGAPVEDLLLLDKFAAAVYVHAVPQFTTEIVDSLIARKMSTVLKHSRENILSPPKIKVINPASGEEEAMNKFPERLSMASHFTKDVTTGINGKWR
;
A
#
# COMPACT_ATOMS: atom_id res chain seq x y z
N MET A 1 10.39 -3.11 28.72
CA MET A 1 11.82 -2.86 28.45
C MET A 1 11.94 -2.53 26.97
N ALA A 2 12.46 -1.36 26.59
CA ALA A 2 12.64 -1.04 25.17
C ALA A 2 13.75 -1.94 24.62
N ALA A 3 13.40 -2.84 23.68
CA ALA A 3 14.39 -3.65 22.98
C ALA A 3 15.31 -2.72 22.17
N TRP A 4 16.62 -2.89 22.30
CA TRP A 4 17.59 -2.12 21.52
C TRP A 4 17.46 -2.51 20.04
N ILE A 5 17.10 -1.54 19.19
CA ILE A 5 17.00 -1.70 17.74
C ILE A 5 18.28 -1.10 17.11
N PRO A 6 19.02 -1.86 16.29
CA PRO A 6 20.21 -1.37 15.60
C PRO A 6 19.85 -0.23 14.64
N PHE A 7 20.80 0.68 14.39
CA PHE A 7 20.55 1.93 13.67
C PHE A 7 19.92 1.73 12.28
N ASN A 8 20.37 0.71 11.53
CA ASN A 8 19.87 0.37 10.20
C ASN A 8 18.41 -0.09 10.19
N GLN A 9 17.90 -0.69 11.26
CA GLN A 9 16.51 -1.17 11.36
C GLN A 9 15.52 -0.07 11.75
N ARG A 10 16.01 1.12 12.10
CA ARG A 10 15.16 2.27 12.45
C ARG A 10 14.61 2.98 11.23
N GLU A 11 15.26 2.83 10.09
CA GLU A 11 14.83 3.48 8.85
C GLU A 11 13.59 2.80 8.27
N PRO A 12 12.59 3.56 7.80
CA PRO A 12 11.37 2.98 7.23
C PRO A 12 11.64 2.18 5.96
N ALA A 13 12.73 2.47 5.24
CA ALA A 13 13.18 1.70 4.08
C ALA A 13 13.53 0.25 4.44
N TRP A 14 14.07 0.01 5.63
CA TRP A 14 14.53 -1.32 6.01
C TRP A 14 13.38 -2.34 5.99
N TRP A 15 12.20 -1.94 6.49
CA TRP A 15 11.00 -2.78 6.51
C TRP A 15 10.50 -3.14 5.11
N VAL A 16 10.66 -2.25 4.14
CA VAL A 16 10.22 -2.50 2.75
C VAL A 16 11.10 -3.53 2.05
N PHE A 17 12.42 -3.47 2.28
CA PHE A 17 13.40 -4.27 1.53
C PHE A 17 13.85 -5.55 2.24
N HIS A 18 13.73 -5.64 3.56
CA HIS A 18 14.32 -6.74 4.33
C HIS A 18 13.28 -7.57 5.08
N TYR A 19 12.18 -6.97 5.52
CA TYR A 19 11.15 -7.71 6.24
C TYR A 19 10.33 -8.54 5.27
N LYS A 20 10.10 -9.81 5.63
CA LYS A 20 9.43 -10.80 4.77
C LYS A 20 8.08 -11.19 5.36
N TYR A 21 7.06 -11.20 4.51
CA TYR A 21 5.70 -11.62 4.82
C TYR A 21 5.39 -12.95 4.16
N GLN A 22 4.51 -13.73 4.78
CA GLN A 22 4.01 -14.98 4.22
C GLN A 22 2.95 -14.71 3.16
N CYS A 23 3.29 -14.97 1.91
CA CYS A 23 2.45 -14.72 0.74
C CYS A 23 2.21 -15.99 -0.07
N ARG A 24 1.11 -16.02 -0.82
CA ARG A 24 0.76 -17.05 -1.79
C ARG A 24 0.85 -16.47 -3.19
N VAL A 25 1.60 -17.16 -4.04
CA VAL A 25 1.79 -16.82 -5.46
C VAL A 25 1.72 -18.12 -6.27
N ARG A 26 1.29 -18.06 -7.54
CA ARG A 26 1.25 -19.26 -8.38
C ARG A 26 2.65 -19.77 -8.65
N ASN A 27 2.84 -21.08 -8.62
CA ASN A 27 4.14 -21.73 -8.76
C ASN A 27 4.91 -21.25 -10.00
N ILE A 28 4.23 -21.20 -11.16
CA ILE A 28 4.82 -20.76 -12.44
C ILE A 28 5.38 -19.32 -12.39
N GLN A 29 4.76 -18.44 -11.61
CA GLN A 29 5.17 -17.04 -11.48
C GLN A 29 6.39 -16.89 -10.57
N THR A 30 6.64 -17.88 -9.71
CA THR A 30 7.78 -17.85 -8.79
C THR A 30 9.11 -18.27 -9.44
N MET A 31 9.05 -18.82 -10.65
CA MET A 31 10.20 -19.23 -11.42
C MET A 31 10.62 -18.10 -12.37
N SER A 32 11.92 -17.85 -12.49
CA SER A 32 12.41 -16.89 -13.47
C SER A 32 12.29 -17.45 -14.88
N ALA A 33 12.06 -16.58 -15.86
CA ALA A 33 12.00 -16.97 -17.26
C ALA A 33 13.30 -17.66 -17.72
N ASP A 34 14.45 -17.23 -17.18
CA ASP A 34 15.74 -17.85 -17.50
C ASP A 34 15.85 -19.25 -16.90
N TYR A 35 15.36 -19.47 -15.68
CA TYR A 35 15.33 -20.81 -15.09
C TYR A 35 14.49 -21.77 -15.93
N ILE A 36 13.29 -21.33 -16.35
CA ILE A 36 12.39 -22.13 -17.20
C ILE A 36 13.06 -22.43 -18.54
N ARG A 37 13.82 -21.50 -19.13
CA ARG A 37 14.53 -21.72 -20.40
C ARG A 37 15.67 -22.73 -20.28
N HIS A 38 16.42 -22.73 -19.18
CA HIS A 38 17.59 -23.59 -19.01
C HIS A 38 17.22 -24.99 -18.53
N PHE A 39 16.27 -25.10 -17.59
CA PHE A 39 15.93 -26.35 -16.91
C PHE A 39 14.58 -26.92 -17.32
N GLY A 40 13.72 -26.14 -17.97
CA GLY A 40 12.34 -26.52 -18.28
C GLY A 40 11.43 -26.48 -17.04
N MET A 41 10.25 -27.08 -17.18
CA MET A 41 9.36 -27.37 -16.05
C MET A 41 9.22 -28.89 -15.89
N PRO A 42 9.21 -29.41 -14.65
CA PRO A 42 8.93 -30.83 -14.43
C PRO A 42 7.53 -31.15 -14.95
N THR A 43 7.39 -32.26 -15.67
CA THR A 43 6.12 -32.76 -16.21
C THR A 43 5.83 -34.14 -15.63
N SER A 44 4.58 -34.37 -15.28
CA SER A 44 4.04 -35.67 -14.86
C SER A 44 3.71 -36.58 -16.06
N GLY A 45 3.77 -36.05 -17.29
CA GLY A 45 3.33 -36.72 -18.52
C GLY A 45 1.83 -36.60 -18.79
N SER A 46 1.05 -36.04 -17.86
CA SER A 46 -0.38 -35.78 -18.06
C SER A 46 -0.65 -34.25 -18.13
N PRO A 47 -1.22 -33.74 -19.24
CA PRO A 47 -1.40 -32.30 -19.43
C PRO A 47 -2.28 -31.62 -18.37
N SER A 48 -3.25 -32.34 -17.79
CA SER A 48 -4.14 -31.79 -16.77
C SER A 48 -3.41 -31.53 -15.46
N HIS A 49 -2.65 -32.51 -14.95
CA HIS A 49 -1.92 -32.36 -13.69
C HIS A 49 -0.77 -31.35 -13.83
N ASP A 50 -0.16 -31.25 -15.01
CA ASP A 50 0.89 -30.26 -15.26
C ASP A 50 0.34 -28.83 -15.21
N ALA A 51 -0.86 -28.62 -15.76
CA ALA A 51 -1.55 -27.33 -15.68
C ALA A 51 -1.95 -26.99 -14.24
N GLU A 52 -2.38 -27.98 -13.46
CA GLU A 52 -2.72 -27.81 -12.04
C GLU A 52 -1.47 -27.47 -11.20
N MET A 53 -0.37 -28.21 -11.38
CA MET A 53 0.91 -27.99 -10.69
C MET A 53 1.53 -26.63 -11.03
N ALA A 54 1.38 -26.17 -12.27
CA ALA A 54 1.83 -24.84 -12.67
C ALA A 54 1.01 -23.72 -12.00
N ASN A 55 -0.29 -23.94 -11.81
CA ASN A 55 -1.21 -22.97 -11.22
C ASN A 55 -1.34 -23.07 -9.69
N GLU A 56 -0.72 -24.07 -9.07
CA GLU A 56 -0.73 -24.26 -7.63
C GLU A 56 -0.24 -23.01 -6.90
N LEU A 57 -0.96 -22.61 -5.84
CA LEU A 57 -0.58 -21.48 -5.00
C LEU A 57 0.46 -21.92 -3.97
N VAL A 58 1.71 -21.53 -4.18
CA VAL A 58 2.83 -21.86 -3.31
C VAL A 58 2.99 -20.76 -2.26
N VAL A 59 3.25 -21.18 -1.02
CA VAL A 59 3.57 -20.26 0.08
C VAL A 59 5.04 -19.86 0.01
N ARG A 60 5.31 -18.57 -0.05
CA ARG A 60 6.66 -18.00 -0.03
C ARG A 60 6.76 -16.81 0.92
N MET A 61 7.98 -16.61 1.42
CA MET A 61 8.36 -15.43 2.20
C MET A 61 8.83 -14.34 1.25
N LEU A 62 8.01 -13.30 1.04
CA LEU A 62 8.30 -12.20 0.12
C LEU A 62 8.48 -10.89 0.86
N THR A 63 9.40 -10.04 0.39
CA THR A 63 9.51 -8.66 0.87
C THR A 63 8.46 -7.76 0.21
N ILE A 64 8.19 -6.59 0.78
CA ILE A 64 7.25 -5.63 0.18
C ILE A 64 7.73 -5.21 -1.22
N SER A 65 9.05 -5.03 -1.41
CA SER A 65 9.61 -4.73 -2.73
C SER A 65 9.31 -5.83 -3.75
N GLU A 66 9.53 -7.09 -3.38
CA GLU A 66 9.23 -8.23 -4.25
C GLU A 66 7.73 -8.34 -4.56
N MET A 67 6.87 -8.10 -3.57
CA MET A 67 5.41 -8.06 -3.78
C MET A 67 5.02 -6.97 -4.79
N ALA A 68 5.67 -5.81 -4.70
CA ALA A 68 5.41 -4.69 -5.59
C ALA A 68 5.90 -4.98 -7.03
N ASP A 69 7.01 -5.72 -7.18
CA ASP A 69 7.47 -6.21 -8.48
C ASP A 69 6.50 -7.21 -9.11
N TYR A 70 5.97 -8.15 -8.33
CA TYR A 70 4.90 -9.04 -8.79
C TYR A 70 3.67 -8.25 -9.22
N PHE A 71 3.30 -7.21 -8.46
CA PHE A 71 2.21 -6.32 -8.83
C PHE A 71 2.48 -5.58 -10.16
N LYS A 72 3.71 -5.12 -10.39
CA LYS A 72 4.13 -4.52 -11.69
C LYS A 72 3.96 -5.48 -12.86
N GLN A 73 4.21 -6.77 -12.62
CA GLN A 73 4.04 -7.84 -13.61
C GLN A 73 2.57 -8.26 -13.80
N GLY A 74 1.62 -7.69 -13.04
CA GLY A 74 0.21 -8.07 -13.08
C GLY A 74 -0.08 -9.40 -12.36
N VAL A 75 0.84 -9.86 -11.52
CA VAL A 75 0.68 -11.07 -10.72
C VAL A 75 -0.10 -10.77 -9.46
N THR A 76 -1.15 -11.56 -9.19
CA THR A 76 -1.90 -11.48 -7.95
C THR A 76 -1.12 -12.14 -6.81
N VAL A 77 -0.84 -11.37 -5.76
CA VAL A 77 -0.21 -11.85 -4.53
C VAL A 77 -1.26 -11.92 -3.43
N GLY A 78 -1.42 -13.08 -2.80
CA GLY A 78 -2.31 -13.26 -1.65
C GLY A 78 -1.53 -13.24 -0.35
N VAL A 79 -1.85 -12.35 0.60
CA VAL A 79 -1.27 -12.38 1.94
C VAL A 79 -2.00 -13.44 2.78
N ILE A 80 -1.27 -14.30 3.50
CA ILE A 80 -1.88 -15.38 4.29
C ILE A 80 -2.54 -14.83 5.55
N ASN A 81 -1.80 -14.02 6.31
CA ASN A 81 -2.32 -13.39 7.51
C ASN A 81 -2.92 -12.03 7.17
N TYR A 82 -4.22 -11.88 7.42
CA TYR A 82 -4.92 -10.66 7.09
C TYR A 82 -4.46 -9.46 7.94
N ALA A 83 -3.98 -9.68 9.16
CA ALA A 83 -3.42 -8.64 10.02
C ALA A 83 -2.16 -8.00 9.43
N ASP A 84 -1.37 -8.78 8.69
CA ASP A 84 -0.13 -8.30 8.06
C ASP A 84 -0.44 -7.26 6.97
N THR A 85 -1.62 -7.32 6.35
CA THR A 85 -2.06 -6.34 5.34
C THR A 85 -2.04 -4.91 5.86
N LYS A 86 -2.43 -4.71 7.13
CA LYS A 86 -2.40 -3.40 7.80
C LYS A 86 -0.96 -2.95 8.02
N ASP A 87 -0.11 -3.83 8.54
CA ASP A 87 1.30 -3.53 8.80
C ASP A 87 2.03 -3.17 7.48
N ILE A 88 1.83 -3.96 6.42
CA ILE A 88 2.37 -3.68 5.08
C ILE A 88 1.98 -2.28 4.61
N TYR A 89 0.69 -1.91 4.73
CA TYR A 89 0.22 -0.58 4.34
C TYR A 89 0.87 0.55 5.16
N GLU A 90 0.98 0.37 6.47
CA GLU A 90 1.63 1.34 7.36
C GLU A 90 3.11 1.51 7.01
N LYS A 91 3.86 0.41 6.81
CA LYS A 91 5.28 0.46 6.42
C LYS A 91 5.50 1.15 5.07
N ILE A 92 4.66 0.89 4.07
CA ILE A 92 4.75 1.58 2.78
C ILE A 92 4.48 3.08 2.97
N THR A 93 3.45 3.42 3.73
CA THR A 93 3.08 4.83 3.97
C THR A 93 4.18 5.59 4.70
N ASP A 94 4.80 4.97 5.71
CA ASP A 94 5.93 5.54 6.45
C ASP A 94 7.14 5.75 5.53
N HIS A 95 7.42 4.81 4.64
CA HIS A 95 8.49 4.93 3.65
C HIS A 95 8.24 6.08 2.66
N LEU A 96 7.02 6.20 2.13
CA LEU A 96 6.64 7.30 1.25
C LEU A 96 6.69 8.66 1.94
N ASN A 97 6.28 8.73 3.22
CA ASN A 97 6.37 9.95 4.03
C ASN A 97 7.81 10.37 4.30
N ALA A 98 8.70 9.41 4.57
CA ALA A 98 10.12 9.69 4.75
C ALA A 98 10.73 10.27 3.47
N TRP A 99 10.42 9.68 2.30
CA TRP A 99 10.86 10.23 1.02
C TRP A 99 10.26 11.59 0.71
N LYS A 100 8.98 11.81 1.02
CA LYS A 100 8.35 13.12 0.88
C LYS A 100 9.08 14.19 1.70
N LYS A 101 9.50 13.86 2.93
CA LYS A 101 10.29 14.76 3.78
C LYS A 101 11.69 15.00 3.20
N VAL A 102 12.35 13.96 2.72
CA VAL A 102 13.68 14.09 2.09
C VAL A 102 13.59 14.98 0.85
N ILE A 103 12.57 14.80 0.01
CA ILE A 103 12.36 15.61 -1.20
C ILE A 103 12.02 17.06 -0.83
N SER A 104 11.22 17.31 0.21
CA SER A 104 10.90 18.68 0.62
C SER A 104 12.08 19.43 1.24
N ASP A 105 12.94 18.72 1.97
CA ASP A 105 14.02 19.33 2.76
C ASP A 105 15.34 19.41 1.96
N SER A 106 15.53 18.57 0.94
CA SER A 106 16.79 18.50 0.17
C SER A 106 16.76 19.32 -1.11
N PHE A 107 17.74 20.22 -1.26
CA PHE A 107 17.94 21.04 -2.47
C PHE A 107 18.62 20.28 -3.62
N HIS A 108 19.21 19.10 -3.35
CA HIS A 108 19.93 18.28 -4.33
C HIS A 108 19.32 16.87 -4.43
N ILE A 109 18.23 16.74 -5.18
CA ILE A 109 17.51 15.48 -5.44
C ILE A 109 18.20 14.74 -6.62
N ARG A 110 19.52 14.54 -6.58
CA ARG A 110 20.18 13.66 -7.54
C ARG A 110 20.13 12.24 -6.99
N GLY A 111 19.08 11.48 -7.36
CA GLY A 111 19.01 10.04 -7.09
C GLY A 111 17.75 9.53 -6.40
N ALA A 112 16.64 10.30 -6.36
CA ALA A 112 15.38 9.76 -5.86
C ALA A 112 14.80 8.73 -6.86
N PRO A 113 14.48 7.50 -6.43
CA PRO A 113 13.90 6.48 -7.31
C PRO A 113 12.40 6.72 -7.50
N VAL A 114 12.06 7.72 -8.32
CA VAL A 114 10.65 8.17 -8.46
C VAL A 114 9.74 7.07 -9.03
N GLU A 115 10.23 6.25 -9.96
CA GLU A 115 9.43 5.16 -10.54
C GLU A 115 9.01 4.15 -9.46
N ASP A 116 9.93 3.77 -8.58
CA ASP A 116 9.69 2.82 -7.51
C ASP A 116 8.75 3.40 -6.45
N LEU A 117 8.88 4.70 -6.13
CA LEU A 117 7.95 5.39 -5.23
C LEU A 117 6.53 5.46 -5.79
N LEU A 118 6.37 5.69 -7.09
CA LEU A 118 5.07 5.69 -7.75
C LEU A 118 4.46 4.28 -7.80
N LEU A 119 5.28 3.27 -8.02
CA LEU A 119 4.86 1.87 -8.00
C LEU A 119 4.41 1.46 -6.60
N LEU A 120 5.15 1.84 -5.56
CA LEU A 120 4.76 1.63 -4.17
C LEU A 120 3.47 2.37 -3.79
N ASP A 121 3.25 3.59 -4.31
CA ASP A 121 1.98 4.31 -4.08
C ASP A 121 0.79 3.58 -4.70
N LYS A 122 0.94 3.05 -5.91
CA LYS A 122 -0.09 2.23 -6.58
C LYS A 122 -0.32 0.92 -5.83
N PHE A 123 0.74 0.26 -5.40
CA PHE A 123 0.64 -0.97 -4.62
C PHE A 123 -0.04 -0.71 -3.27
N ALA A 124 0.29 0.39 -2.58
CA ALA A 124 -0.38 0.79 -1.33
C ALA A 124 -1.88 1.02 -1.54
N ALA A 125 -2.31 1.55 -2.69
CA ALA A 125 -3.73 1.70 -3.00
C ALA A 125 -4.44 0.34 -3.13
N ALA A 126 -3.80 -0.64 -3.78
CA ALA A 126 -4.33 -2.00 -3.88
C ALA A 126 -4.41 -2.70 -2.51
N VAL A 127 -3.36 -2.57 -1.69
CA VAL A 127 -3.31 -3.13 -0.33
C VAL A 127 -4.35 -2.46 0.58
N TYR A 128 -4.58 -1.16 0.43
CA TYR A 128 -5.51 -0.40 1.28
C TYR A 128 -6.93 -0.98 1.24
N VAL A 129 -7.43 -1.37 0.06
CA VAL A 129 -8.76 -2.00 -0.09
C VAL A 129 -8.89 -3.23 0.82
N HIS A 130 -7.82 -4.00 0.96
CA HIS A 130 -7.77 -5.17 1.82
C HIS A 130 -7.41 -4.82 3.27
N ALA A 131 -6.75 -3.71 3.56
CA ALA A 131 -6.42 -3.30 4.93
C ALA A 131 -7.59 -2.63 5.65
N VAL A 132 -8.53 -2.04 4.90
CA VAL A 132 -9.67 -1.25 5.42
C VAL A 132 -10.43 -1.94 6.58
N PRO A 133 -10.82 -3.22 6.46
CA PRO A 133 -11.54 -3.92 7.54
C PRO A 133 -10.73 -4.16 8.82
N GLN A 134 -9.40 -3.97 8.79
CA GLN A 134 -8.52 -4.15 9.96
C GLN A 134 -8.32 -2.87 10.78
N PHE A 135 -8.70 -1.71 10.25
CA PHE A 135 -8.76 -0.52 11.08
C PHE A 135 -9.96 -0.66 12.01
N THR A 136 -9.70 -0.95 13.28
CA THR A 136 -10.73 -1.02 14.33
C THR A 136 -11.57 0.26 14.32
N THR A 137 -12.85 0.12 14.65
CA THR A 137 -13.80 1.26 14.74
C THR A 137 -13.26 2.39 15.61
N GLU A 138 -12.49 2.06 16.65
CA GLU A 138 -11.83 3.03 17.54
C GLU A 138 -10.87 4.00 16.81
N ILE A 139 -10.11 3.50 15.83
CA ILE A 139 -9.19 4.33 15.04
C ILE A 139 -10.00 5.20 14.08
N VAL A 140 -11.03 4.65 13.45
CA VAL A 140 -11.94 5.39 12.57
C VAL A 140 -12.64 6.50 13.36
N ASP A 141 -13.15 6.20 14.56
CA ASP A 141 -13.80 7.15 15.46
C ASP A 141 -12.84 8.24 15.90
N SER A 142 -11.58 7.92 16.20
CA SER A 142 -10.56 8.90 16.54
C SER A 142 -10.19 9.82 15.35
N LEU A 143 -10.16 9.28 14.13
CA LEU A 143 -9.89 10.05 12.91
C LEU A 143 -11.07 10.95 12.55
N ILE A 144 -12.31 10.46 12.71
CA ILE A 144 -13.53 11.24 12.57
C ILE A 144 -13.55 12.36 13.63
N ALA A 145 -13.28 12.05 14.89
CA ALA A 145 -13.21 13.04 15.97
C ALA A 145 -12.14 14.12 15.72
N ARG A 146 -10.97 13.74 15.18
CA ARG A 146 -9.91 14.69 14.80
C ARG A 146 -10.33 15.58 13.62
N LYS A 147 -11.04 15.03 12.62
CA LYS A 147 -11.59 15.85 11.51
C LYS A 147 -12.71 16.77 12.00
N MET A 148 -13.63 16.29 12.84
CA MET A 148 -14.72 17.08 13.42
C MET A 148 -14.20 18.24 14.29
N SER A 149 -13.20 18.01 15.12
CA SER A 149 -12.57 19.08 15.91
C SER A 149 -11.85 20.13 15.06
N THR A 150 -11.35 19.76 13.87
CA THR A 150 -10.74 20.69 12.93
C THR A 150 -11.80 21.57 12.23
N VAL A 151 -12.95 20.99 11.86
CA VAL A 151 -14.10 21.70 11.27
C VAL A 151 -14.72 22.67 12.29
N LEU A 152 -14.88 22.26 13.54
CA LEU A 152 -15.40 23.11 14.61
C LEU A 152 -14.51 24.33 14.89
N LYS A 153 -13.18 24.20 14.73
CA LYS A 153 -12.23 25.32 14.90
C LYS A 153 -12.34 26.39 13.81
N HIS A 154 -12.79 26.04 12.60
CA HIS A 154 -12.98 26.98 11.49
C HIS A 154 -14.38 27.59 11.45
N SER A 155 -15.33 27.07 12.22
CA SER A 155 -16.72 27.55 12.25
C SER A 155 -16.96 28.56 13.38
N ARG A 156 -16.14 29.60 13.51
CA ARG A 156 -16.38 30.70 14.46
C ARG A 156 -17.57 31.59 14.08
N GLU A 157 -17.97 31.59 12.82
CA GLU A 157 -19.07 32.43 12.31
C GLU A 157 -20.47 31.84 12.52
N ASN A 158 -20.59 30.53 12.78
CA ASN A 158 -21.90 29.89 13.07
C ASN A 158 -22.24 29.80 14.57
N ILE A 159 -21.41 30.34 15.46
CA ILE A 159 -21.66 30.29 16.92
C ILE A 159 -22.82 31.23 17.34
N LEU A 160 -23.15 32.24 16.52
CA LEU A 160 -24.12 33.29 16.86
C LEU A 160 -25.49 33.16 16.17
N SER A 161 -25.67 32.17 15.29
CA SER A 161 -26.95 31.92 14.62
C SER A 161 -27.50 30.55 15.02
N PRO A 162 -28.78 30.45 15.43
CA PRO A 162 -29.37 29.16 15.76
C PRO A 162 -29.32 28.23 14.54
N PRO A 163 -29.02 26.93 14.73
CA PRO A 163 -28.93 26.00 13.62
C PRO A 163 -30.29 25.93 12.91
N LYS A 164 -30.32 26.26 11.62
CA LYS A 164 -31.47 25.98 10.77
C LYS A 164 -31.53 24.47 10.56
N ILE A 165 -32.28 23.78 11.41
CA ILE A 165 -32.58 22.35 11.27
C ILE A 165 -33.38 22.19 9.99
N LYS A 166 -32.73 21.77 8.90
CA LYS A 166 -33.44 21.23 7.74
C LYS A 166 -33.91 19.85 8.13
N VAL A 167 -35.21 19.70 8.38
CA VAL A 167 -35.86 18.40 8.55
C VAL A 167 -35.70 17.65 7.23
N ILE A 168 -34.82 16.65 7.20
CA ILE A 168 -34.73 15.70 6.09
C ILE A 168 -35.80 14.65 6.37
N ASN A 169 -36.82 14.60 5.53
CA ASN A 169 -37.84 13.54 5.58
C ASN A 169 -37.15 12.17 5.35
N PRO A 170 -37.33 11.17 6.23
CA PRO A 170 -36.71 9.85 6.10
C PRO A 170 -37.59 8.93 5.23
N ALA A 171 -37.82 9.30 3.97
CA ALA A 171 -38.66 8.51 3.07
C ALA A 171 -38.28 8.68 1.60
N SER A 172 -37.00 8.45 1.26
CA SER A 172 -36.53 8.04 -0.07
C SER A 172 -35.01 8.00 -0.09
N GLY A 173 -34.42 6.79 -0.03
CA GLY A 173 -32.99 6.60 -0.32
C GLY A 173 -32.19 5.75 0.67
N GLU A 174 -32.82 4.79 1.35
CA GLU A 174 -32.10 3.79 2.15
C GLU A 174 -31.71 2.56 1.30
N GLU A 175 -31.01 2.81 0.19
CA GLU A 175 -30.21 1.78 -0.47
C GLU A 175 -28.83 2.39 -0.71
N GLU A 176 -27.82 1.80 -0.07
CA GLU A 176 -26.38 2.05 -0.25
C GLU A 176 -25.73 3.27 0.45
N ALA A 177 -25.97 3.43 1.76
CA ALA A 177 -24.90 3.88 2.65
C ALA A 177 -23.99 2.69 3.02
N MET A 178 -23.44 1.98 2.02
CA MET A 178 -22.24 1.17 2.29
C MET A 178 -21.22 2.12 2.88
N ASN A 179 -20.76 1.83 4.11
CA ASN A 179 -19.72 2.58 4.81
C ASN A 179 -18.64 3.04 3.83
N LYS A 180 -18.71 4.30 3.37
CA LYS A 180 -17.70 4.89 2.50
C LYS A 180 -16.48 5.08 3.36
N PHE A 181 -15.66 4.05 3.44
CA PHE A 181 -14.35 4.13 4.05
C PHE A 181 -13.59 5.30 3.41
N PRO A 182 -12.82 6.07 4.19
CA PRO A 182 -12.18 7.27 3.69
C PRO A 182 -11.31 6.93 2.48
N GLU A 183 -11.49 7.66 1.39
CA GLU A 183 -10.61 7.52 0.23
C GLU A 183 -9.16 7.84 0.62
N ARG A 184 -8.24 7.00 0.16
CA ARG A 184 -6.80 7.20 0.39
C ARG A 184 -6.33 8.48 -0.30
N LEU A 185 -5.58 9.31 0.42
CA LEU A 185 -4.83 10.41 -0.18
C LEU A 185 -3.61 9.84 -0.92
N SER A 186 -3.67 9.77 -2.26
CA SER A 186 -2.52 9.38 -3.07
C SER A 186 -1.40 10.42 -2.92
N MET A 187 -0.16 9.94 -2.73
CA MET A 187 1.02 10.79 -2.66
C MET A 187 1.72 10.93 -4.01
N ALA A 188 1.22 10.26 -5.06
CA ALA A 188 1.81 10.28 -6.40
C ALA A 188 2.04 11.69 -6.95
N SER A 189 1.11 12.62 -6.69
CA SER A 189 1.22 14.01 -7.13
C SER A 189 2.39 14.78 -6.51
N HIS A 190 2.93 14.32 -5.37
CA HIS A 190 4.12 14.92 -4.77
C HIS A 190 5.40 14.48 -5.48
N PHE A 191 5.42 13.29 -6.06
CA PHE A 191 6.61 12.75 -6.71
C PHE A 191 6.70 13.14 -8.19
N THR A 192 5.57 13.34 -8.88
CA THR A 192 5.57 13.71 -10.30
C THR A 192 5.90 15.18 -10.55
N LYS A 193 5.69 16.07 -9.57
CA LYS A 193 5.91 17.52 -9.73
C LYS A 193 7.38 17.89 -9.97
N ASP A 194 8.31 17.06 -9.52
CA ASP A 194 9.75 17.33 -9.63
C ASP A 194 10.42 16.58 -10.79
N VAL A 195 9.75 15.59 -11.41
CA VAL A 195 10.29 14.81 -12.55
C VAL A 195 10.42 15.64 -13.82
N THR A 196 9.57 16.65 -14.01
CA THR A 196 9.71 17.60 -15.12
C THR A 196 10.98 18.44 -15.05
N THR A 197 11.73 18.36 -13.94
CA THR A 197 12.96 19.14 -13.70
C THR A 197 14.25 18.32 -13.69
N GLY A 198 14.25 16.98 -13.83
CA GLY A 198 15.54 16.28 -13.85
C GLY A 198 15.56 14.76 -13.99
N ILE A 199 15.93 14.32 -15.21
CA ILE A 199 16.87 13.23 -15.53
C ILE A 199 16.49 11.79 -15.15
N ASN A 200 16.27 11.01 -16.22
CA ASN A 200 16.35 9.54 -16.30
C ASN A 200 17.59 8.97 -15.58
N GLY A 201 17.36 8.22 -14.51
CA GLY A 201 18.33 7.30 -13.93
C GLY A 201 17.72 5.91 -13.80
N LYS A 202 17.96 5.05 -14.80
CA LYS A 202 17.77 3.60 -14.66
C LYS A 202 18.90 3.07 -13.77
N TRP A 203 18.57 2.18 -12.84
CA TRP A 203 19.51 1.47 -11.98
C TRP A 203 20.61 0.72 -12.77
N ARG A 204 21.87 0.99 -12.41
CA ARG A 204 23.00 0.07 -12.30
C ARG A 204 23.76 0.43 -11.03
#